data_AF-A0A0A0JIT6-F1
#
_entry.id   AF-A0A0A0JIT6-F1
#
_cell.length_a   1.000
_cell.length_b   1.000
_cell.length_c   1.000
_cell.angle_alpha   90.00
_cell.angle_beta   90.00
_cell.angle_gamma   90.00
#
_symmetry.space_group_name_H-M   'P 1'
#
loop_
_entity.id
_entity.type
_entity.pdbx_description
1 polymer ?
#
loop_
_entity_poly.entity_id
_entity_poly.type
_entity_poly.pdbx_seq_one_letter_code
_entity_poly.pdbx_strand_id
1 'polypeptide(L)'
;MTTVTAVMPVKRLGAAKSRLELPDARRRALALAFAVDTVTAVAASPMVGDVVVITSDPVVAWHLRRLPVRLVPDDGGGLDAVVRDGTRVASSWRPGSGVAVFPADLPCLRPADVTDVLTRAAVAPATFVPDRSGTGTTVVVHQPGSVPATGYGPGSARR
;
A
#
# COMPACT_ATOMS: atom_id res chain seq x y z
N MET A 1 4.01 17.63 12.59
CA MET A 1 3.03 16.60 12.19
C MET A 1 3.75 15.27 12.18
N THR A 2 3.14 14.22 12.71
CA THR A 2 3.72 12.87 12.70
C THR A 2 3.56 12.29 11.31
N THR A 3 4.66 11.80 10.72
CA THR A 3 4.63 11.10 9.42
C THR A 3 4.05 9.69 9.59
N VAL A 4 3.72 9.05 8.47
CA VAL A 4 3.37 7.63 8.44
C VAL A 4 4.45 6.80 7.75
N THR A 5 4.50 5.52 8.06
CA THR A 5 5.18 4.51 7.24
C THR A 5 4.14 3.91 6.31
N ALA A 6 4.36 4.00 5.00
CA ALA A 6 3.49 3.39 4.02
C ALA A 6 3.78 1.88 3.91
N VAL A 7 2.75 1.04 3.94
CA VAL A 7 2.82 -0.40 3.72
C VAL A 7 2.12 -0.72 2.40
N MET A 8 2.83 -1.33 1.47
CA MET A 8 2.37 -1.53 0.10
C MET A 8 2.50 -3.01 -0.33
N PRO A 9 1.42 -3.80 -0.19
CA PRO A 9 1.36 -5.15 -0.72
C PRO A 9 1.40 -5.14 -2.26
N VAL A 10 2.36 -5.82 -2.88
CA VAL A 10 2.45 -5.98 -4.34
C VAL A 10 2.37 -7.46 -4.70
N LYS A 11 1.24 -7.87 -5.26
CA LYS A 11 1.00 -9.25 -5.70
C LYS A 11 1.95 -9.63 -6.84
N ARG A 12 2.20 -10.94 -6.98
CA ARG A 12 2.89 -11.50 -8.16
C ARG A 12 2.22 -11.03 -9.45
N LEU A 13 3.03 -10.62 -10.42
CA LEU A 13 2.56 -9.99 -11.65
C LEU A 13 1.60 -10.91 -12.44
N GLY A 14 1.86 -12.22 -12.44
CA GLY A 14 1.01 -13.21 -13.12
C GLY A 14 -0.39 -13.38 -12.49
N ALA A 15 -0.54 -13.08 -11.20
CA ALA A 15 -1.82 -13.14 -10.49
C ALA A 15 -2.53 -11.77 -10.40
N ALA A 16 -1.85 -10.70 -10.83
CA ALA A 16 -2.37 -9.35 -10.77
C ALA A 16 -3.31 -9.06 -11.95
N LYS A 17 -4.24 -8.13 -11.73
CA LYS A 17 -5.11 -7.55 -12.77
C LYS A 17 -5.84 -8.60 -13.63
N SER A 18 -6.28 -9.71 -13.04
CA SER A 18 -6.99 -10.79 -13.73
C SER A 18 -8.27 -10.35 -14.44
N ARG A 19 -8.86 -9.21 -14.02
CA ARG A 19 -10.02 -8.57 -14.66
C ARG A 19 -9.67 -7.78 -15.93
N LEU A 20 -8.39 -7.59 -16.26
CA LEU A 20 -7.97 -6.97 -17.52
C LEU A 20 -7.81 -8.06 -18.59
N GLU A 21 -8.69 -8.03 -19.59
CA GLU A 21 -8.67 -8.91 -20.75
C GLU A 21 -7.57 -8.48 -21.73
N LEU A 22 -6.32 -8.75 -21.36
CA LEU A 22 -5.11 -8.46 -22.14
C LEU A 22 -4.23 -9.71 -22.22
N PRO A 23 -3.37 -9.82 -23.25
CA PRO A 23 -2.31 -10.82 -23.30
C PRO A 23 -1.47 -10.78 -22.02
N ASP A 24 -1.09 -11.95 -21.50
CA ASP A 24 -0.41 -12.08 -20.20
C ASP A 24 0.82 -11.18 -20.07
N ALA A 25 1.66 -11.12 -21.10
CA ALA A 25 2.83 -10.24 -21.14
C ALA A 25 2.47 -8.74 -20.95
N ARG A 26 1.41 -8.26 -21.63
CA ARG A 26 0.95 -6.86 -21.50
C ARG A 26 0.32 -6.60 -20.14
N ARG A 27 -0.45 -7.55 -19.62
CA ARG A 27 -1.06 -7.45 -18.27
C ARG A 27 0.02 -7.36 -17.19
N ARG A 28 1.05 -8.21 -17.26
CA ARG A 28 2.18 -8.17 -16.32
C ARG A 28 2.95 -6.86 -16.41
N ALA A 29 3.22 -6.36 -17.61
CA ALA A 29 3.87 -5.08 -17.83
C ALA A 29 3.07 -3.91 -17.21
N LEU A 30 1.75 -3.90 -17.39
CA LEU A 30 0.87 -2.89 -16.76
C LEU A 30 0.83 -3.02 -15.24
N ALA A 31 0.74 -4.24 -14.70
CA ALA A 31 0.74 -4.45 -13.26
C ALA A 31 2.04 -3.93 -12.62
N LEU A 32 3.19 -4.15 -13.29
CA LEU A 32 4.47 -3.62 -12.85
C LEU A 32 4.52 -2.08 -12.95
N ALA A 33 4.10 -1.52 -14.08
CA ALA A 33 4.06 -0.07 -14.27
C ALA A 33 3.21 0.61 -13.19
N PHE A 34 2.02 0.07 -12.92
CA PHE A 34 1.13 0.61 -11.90
C PHE A 34 1.78 0.55 -10.52
N ALA A 35 2.42 -0.57 -10.16
CA ALA A 35 3.12 -0.68 -8.89
C ALA A 35 4.26 0.34 -8.76
N VAL A 36 5.08 0.50 -9.80
CA VAL A 36 6.18 1.48 -9.82
C VAL A 36 5.65 2.91 -9.71
N ASP A 37 4.62 3.27 -10.47
CA ASP A 37 4.03 4.61 -10.46
C ASP A 37 3.42 4.93 -9.10
N THR A 38 2.64 4.01 -8.54
CA THR A 38 2.00 4.21 -7.23
C THR A 38 3.04 4.30 -6.11
N VAL A 39 4.05 3.42 -6.07
CA VAL A 39 5.11 3.47 -5.06
C VAL A 39 5.91 4.76 -5.15
N THR A 40 6.21 5.22 -6.37
CA THR A 40 6.92 6.49 -6.60
C THR A 40 6.11 7.67 -6.08
N ALA A 41 4.80 7.71 -6.36
CA ALA A 41 3.93 8.78 -5.88
C ALA A 41 3.80 8.81 -4.34
N VAL A 42 3.68 7.63 -3.71
CA VAL A 42 3.62 7.49 -2.25
C VAL A 42 4.94 7.93 -1.60
N ALA A 43 6.08 7.45 -2.12
CA ALA A 43 7.40 7.78 -1.59
C ALA A 43 7.76 9.27 -1.72
N ALA A 44 7.16 9.99 -2.68
CA ALA A 44 7.39 11.41 -2.90
C ALA A 44 6.53 12.32 -2.00
N SER A 45 5.60 11.78 -1.21
CA SER A 45 4.79 12.58 -0.29
C SER A 45 5.59 12.97 0.97
N PRO A 46 5.61 14.25 1.38
CA PRO A 46 6.28 14.67 2.62
C PRO A 46 5.63 14.12 3.89
N MET A 47 4.40 13.60 3.81
CA MET A 47 3.71 12.95 4.93
C MET A 47 4.13 11.49 5.12
N VAL A 48 4.87 10.92 4.16
CA VAL A 48 5.36 9.54 4.19
C VAL A 48 6.84 9.57 4.61
N GLY A 49 7.11 9.06 5.80
CA GLY A 49 8.47 9.03 6.35
C GLY A 49 9.30 7.84 5.88
N ASP A 50 8.65 6.72 5.57
CA ASP A 50 9.25 5.48 5.04
C ASP A 50 8.21 4.70 4.22
N VAL A 51 8.69 3.84 3.32
CA VAL A 51 7.85 2.93 2.52
C VAL A 51 8.34 1.50 2.70
N VAL A 52 7.43 0.60 3.03
CA VAL A 52 7.62 -0.86 3.11
C VAL A 52 6.81 -1.50 2.00
N VAL A 53 7.49 -2.11 1.04
CA VAL A 53 6.88 -2.89 -0.04
C VAL A 53 7.02 -4.37 0.27
N ILE A 54 5.91 -5.10 0.20
CA ILE A 54 5.88 -6.54 0.48
C ILE A 54 5.54 -7.29 -0.79
N THR A 55 6.45 -8.16 -1.24
CA THR A 55 6.27 -8.92 -2.48
C THR A 55 7.11 -10.18 -2.50
N SER A 56 6.62 -11.22 -3.17
CA SER A 56 7.38 -12.43 -3.52
C SER A 56 7.78 -12.46 -5.00
N ASP A 57 7.52 -11.38 -5.75
CA ASP A 57 7.84 -11.30 -7.17
C ASP A 57 9.24 -10.69 -7.39
N PRO A 58 10.21 -11.45 -7.93
CA PRO A 58 11.58 -10.96 -8.08
C PRO A 58 11.69 -9.82 -9.10
N VAL A 59 10.80 -9.74 -10.09
CA VAL A 59 10.80 -8.65 -11.07
C VAL A 59 10.34 -7.36 -10.39
N VAL A 60 9.26 -7.42 -9.61
CA VAL A 60 8.80 -6.28 -8.80
C VAL A 60 9.90 -5.81 -7.86
N ALA A 61 10.50 -6.72 -7.10
CA ALA A 61 11.59 -6.39 -6.17
C ALA A 61 12.78 -5.74 -6.90
N TRP A 62 13.18 -6.28 -8.06
CA TRP A 62 14.29 -5.75 -8.85
C TRP A 62 14.04 -4.31 -9.33
N HIS A 63 12.81 -3.98 -9.74
CA HIS A 63 12.45 -2.63 -10.18
C HIS A 63 12.37 -1.66 -9.00
N LEU A 64 11.71 -2.07 -7.91
CA LEU A 64 11.44 -1.19 -6.77
C LEU A 64 12.66 -0.94 -5.88
N ARG A 65 13.71 -1.79 -5.92
CA ARG A 65 14.95 -1.55 -5.16
C ARG A 65 15.68 -0.25 -5.53
N ARG A 66 15.31 0.39 -6.63
CA ARG A 66 15.87 1.68 -7.08
C ARG A 66 15.16 2.89 -6.46
N LEU A 67 14.03 2.67 -5.80
CA LEU A 67 13.26 3.69 -5.08
C LEU A 67 13.64 3.66 -3.59
N PRO A 68 13.38 4.74 -2.83
CA PRO A 68 13.66 4.79 -1.38
C PRO A 68 12.63 3.95 -0.60
N VAL A 69 12.66 2.64 -0.80
CA VAL A 69 11.72 1.68 -0.21
C VAL A 69 12.45 0.54 0.47
N ARG A 70 11.82 -0.04 1.49
CA ARG A 70 12.22 -1.29 2.10
C ARG A 70 11.45 -2.44 1.46
N LEU A 71 12.17 -3.39 0.89
CA LEU A 71 11.57 -4.62 0.36
C LEU A 71 11.50 -5.69 1.45
N VAL A 72 10.33 -6.30 1.60
CA VAL A 72 10.08 -7.41 2.52
C VAL A 72 9.50 -8.58 1.71
N PRO A 73 9.99 -9.81 1.90
CA PRO A 73 9.39 -10.98 1.27
C PRO A 73 7.92 -11.17 1.66
N ASP A 74 7.08 -11.57 0.70
CA ASP A 74 5.74 -12.09 0.98
C ASP A 74 5.82 -13.61 1.22
N ASP A 75 5.65 -14.02 2.47
CA ASP A 75 5.74 -15.44 2.89
C ASP A 75 4.47 -16.25 2.57
N GLY A 76 3.46 -15.63 1.97
CA GLY A 76 2.22 -16.28 1.60
C GLY A 76 1.26 -16.43 2.78
N GLY A 77 0.28 -15.53 2.85
CA GLY A 77 -0.80 -15.61 3.85
C GLY A 77 -2.07 -14.85 3.46
N GLY A 78 -2.16 -14.38 2.22
CA GLY A 78 -3.21 -13.47 1.78
C GLY A 78 -2.98 -12.03 2.23
N LEU A 79 -3.89 -11.13 1.82
CA LEU A 79 -3.71 -9.69 1.98
C LEU A 79 -3.64 -9.24 3.45
N ASP A 80 -4.50 -9.77 4.33
CA ASP A 80 -4.51 -9.38 5.74
C ASP A 80 -3.23 -9.80 6.47
N ALA A 81 -2.69 -10.99 6.17
CA ALA A 81 -1.41 -11.43 6.74
C ALA A 81 -0.28 -10.50 6.29
N VAL A 82 -0.22 -10.18 4.99
CA VAL A 82 0.78 -9.27 4.43
C VAL A 82 0.69 -7.88 5.08
N VAL A 83 -0.51 -7.33 5.26
CA VAL A 83 -0.67 -6.02 5.90
C VAL A 83 -0.27 -6.06 7.37
N ARG A 84 -0.62 -7.12 8.10
CA ARG A 84 -0.20 -7.32 9.49
C ARG A 84 1.33 -7.37 9.62
N ASP A 85 1.98 -8.16 8.78
CA ASP A 85 3.44 -8.31 8.83
C ASP A 85 4.14 -7.02 8.40
N GLY A 86 3.61 -6.32 7.39
CA GLY A 86 4.04 -4.98 7.01
C GLY A 86 3.94 -3.95 8.11
N THR A 87 2.83 -3.97 8.85
CA THR A 87 2.65 -3.07 10.00
C THR A 87 3.64 -3.41 11.10
N ARG A 88 3.88 -4.70 11.40
CA ARG A 88 4.89 -5.10 12.39
C ARG A 88 6.29 -4.56 12.02
N VAL A 89 6.67 -4.65 10.75
CA VAL A 89 7.93 -4.09 10.24
C VAL A 89 7.95 -2.57 10.35
N ALA A 90 6.85 -1.90 10.01
CA ALA A 90 6.73 -0.45 10.10
C ALA A 90 6.89 0.05 11.55
N SER A 91 6.19 -0.59 12.50
CA SER A 91 6.21 -0.22 13.91
C SER A 91 7.53 -0.55 14.60
N SER A 92 8.22 -1.64 14.20
CA SER A 92 9.54 -1.94 14.76
C SER A 92 10.60 -0.93 14.30
N TRP A 93 10.47 -0.43 13.07
CA TRP A 93 11.42 0.52 12.50
C TRP A 93 11.15 1.97 12.94
N ARG A 94 9.87 2.39 13.01
CA ARG A 94 9.46 3.70 13.51
C ARG A 94 8.31 3.58 14.53
N PRO A 95 8.61 3.27 15.81
CA PRO A 95 7.60 3.07 16.85
C PRO A 95 6.66 4.26 17.12
N GLY A 96 7.09 5.48 16.76
CA GLY A 96 6.29 6.70 16.89
C GLY A 96 5.60 7.17 15.61
N SER A 97 5.68 6.40 14.52
CA SER A 97 5.06 6.72 13.23
C SER A 97 3.69 6.07 13.11
N GLY A 98 2.76 6.75 12.42
CA GLY A 98 1.53 6.08 11.97
C GLY A 98 1.84 5.05 10.87
N VAL A 99 0.86 4.24 10.52
CA VAL A 99 0.96 3.27 9.42
C VAL A 99 -0.16 3.52 8.42
N ALA A 100 0.19 3.62 7.15
CA ALA A 100 -0.79 3.77 6.07
C ALA A 100 -0.63 2.66 5.04
N VAL A 101 -1.70 1.96 4.73
CA VAL A 101 -1.68 0.84 3.77
C VAL A 101 -2.20 1.35 2.44
N PHE A 102 -1.38 1.29 1.40
CA PHE A 102 -1.74 1.68 0.05
C PHE A 102 -1.76 0.46 -0.88
N PRO A 103 -2.74 0.35 -1.80
CA PRO A 103 -2.71 -0.65 -2.83
C PRO A 103 -1.70 -0.21 -3.90
N ALA A 104 -1.02 -1.16 -4.53
CA ALA A 104 0.02 -0.86 -5.53
C ALA A 104 -0.54 -0.74 -6.95
N ASP A 105 -1.76 -0.23 -7.09
CA ASP A 105 -2.51 -0.36 -8.33
C ASP A 105 -3.29 0.90 -8.73
N LEU A 106 -2.81 2.05 -8.23
CA LEU A 106 -3.31 3.41 -8.45
C LEU A 106 -2.36 4.18 -9.38
N PRO A 107 -2.34 3.90 -10.69
CA PRO A 107 -1.35 4.47 -11.61
C PRO A 107 -1.45 5.99 -11.79
N CYS A 108 -2.61 6.58 -11.47
CA CYS A 108 -2.82 8.02 -11.56
C CYS A 108 -2.66 8.74 -10.22
N LEU A 109 -2.19 8.06 -9.17
CA LEU A 109 -2.00 8.65 -7.85
C LEU A 109 -0.90 9.71 -7.90
N ARG A 110 -1.16 10.91 -7.38
CA ARG A 110 -0.16 11.98 -7.29
C ARG A 110 0.33 12.13 -5.84
N PRO A 111 1.57 12.59 -5.62
CA PRO A 111 2.07 12.85 -4.27
C PRO A 111 1.21 13.82 -3.45
N ALA A 112 0.59 14.79 -4.13
CA ALA A 112 -0.35 15.72 -3.51
C ALA A 112 -1.62 15.02 -3.00
N ASP A 113 -2.13 14.02 -3.72
CA ASP A 113 -3.30 13.24 -3.29
C ASP A 113 -2.97 12.43 -2.03
N VAL A 114 -1.77 11.84 -1.97
CA VAL A 114 -1.26 11.12 -0.77
C VAL A 114 -1.16 12.08 0.42
N THR A 115 -0.62 13.27 0.19
CA THR A 115 -0.46 14.30 1.23
C THR A 115 -1.81 14.75 1.77
N ASP A 116 -2.79 15.02 0.90
CA ASP A 116 -4.14 15.43 1.30
C ASP A 116 -4.84 14.33 2.12
N VAL A 117 -4.80 13.07 1.65
CA VAL A 117 -5.37 11.92 2.37
C VAL A 117 -4.77 11.78 3.76
N LEU A 118 -3.44 11.80 3.87
CA LEU A 118 -2.75 11.63 5.17
C LEU A 118 -2.97 12.82 6.10
N THR A 119 -3.06 14.04 5.56
CA THR A 119 -3.38 15.24 6.35
C THR A 119 -4.78 15.13 6.97
N ARG A 120 -5.76 14.70 6.19
CA ARG A 120 -7.14 14.51 6.68
C ARG A 120 -7.25 13.34 7.65
N ALA A 121 -6.48 12.28 7.42
CA ALA A 121 -6.45 11.11 8.30
C ALA A 121 -5.89 11.39 9.71
N ALA A 122 -5.15 12.48 9.88
CA ALA A 122 -4.49 12.84 11.14
C ALA A 122 -5.47 13.18 12.29
N VAL A 123 -6.76 13.39 11.99
CA VAL A 123 -7.75 13.83 12.99
C VAL A 123 -8.41 12.68 13.76
N ALA A 124 -8.18 11.42 13.38
CA ALA A 124 -8.77 10.26 14.03
C ALA A 124 -7.76 9.12 14.20
N PRO A 125 -7.93 8.23 15.20
CA PRO A 125 -7.00 7.12 15.46
C PRO A 125 -6.86 6.15 14.29
N ALA A 126 -7.95 5.93 13.56
CA ALA A 126 -7.99 5.12 12.36
C ALA A 126 -8.94 5.75 11.34
N THR A 127 -8.55 5.76 10.07
CA THR A 127 -9.37 6.23 8.95
C THR A 127 -9.19 5.33 7.74
N PHE A 128 -10.16 5.37 6.82
CA PHE A 128 -10.03 4.67 5.55
C PHE A 128 -10.61 5.50 4.39
N VAL A 129 -10.13 5.22 3.19
CA VAL A 129 -10.64 5.79 1.94
C VAL A 129 -11.39 4.67 1.20
N PRO A 130 -12.70 4.81 0.92
CA PRO A 130 -13.42 3.80 0.16
C PRO A 130 -12.88 3.72 -1.29
N ASP A 131 -13.04 2.57 -1.94
CA ASP A 131 -12.77 2.46 -3.38
C ASP A 131 -13.83 3.19 -4.22
N ARG A 132 -13.57 3.29 -5.53
CA ARG A 132 -14.47 3.97 -6.47
C ARG A 132 -15.90 3.40 -6.48
N SER A 133 -16.06 2.12 -6.13
CA SER A 133 -17.39 1.49 -6.06
C SER A 133 -18.10 1.76 -4.73
N GLY A 134 -17.40 2.34 -3.75
CA GLY A 134 -17.90 2.59 -2.40
C GLY A 134 -18.06 1.34 -1.54
N THR A 135 -17.59 0.18 -2.01
CA THR A 135 -17.81 -1.12 -1.33
C THR A 135 -16.54 -1.74 -0.75
N GLY A 136 -15.38 -1.42 -1.33
CA GLY A 136 -14.06 -1.83 -0.84
C GLY A 136 -13.31 -0.67 -0.19
N THR A 137 -12.11 -0.98 0.30
CA THR A 137 -11.19 -0.02 0.94
C THR A 137 -9.96 0.15 0.06
N THR A 138 -9.64 1.40 -0.27
CA THR A 138 -8.43 1.76 -1.02
C THR A 138 -7.26 1.97 -0.06
N VAL A 139 -7.37 2.93 0.87
CA VAL A 139 -6.31 3.27 1.81
C VAL A 139 -6.83 3.07 3.23
N VAL A 140 -6.00 2.54 4.12
CA VAL A 140 -6.25 2.54 5.57
C VAL A 140 -5.12 3.27 6.25
N VAL A 141 -5.42 4.14 7.21
CA VAL A 141 -4.42 4.89 7.98
C VAL A 141 -4.68 4.69 9.46
N HIS A 142 -3.64 4.34 10.20
CA HIS A 142 -3.63 4.20 11.66
C HIS A 142 -2.61 5.15 12.27
N GLN A 143 -3.03 5.89 13.30
CA GLN A 143 -2.14 6.75 14.07
C GLN A 143 -1.22 5.90 14.98
N PRO A 144 -0.07 6.45 15.41
CA PRO A 144 0.82 5.75 16.35
C PRO A 144 0.06 5.22 17.56
N GLY A 145 0.40 3.99 18.01
CA GLY A 145 -0.25 3.35 19.16
C GLY A 145 -1.61 2.71 18.87
N SER A 146 -2.15 2.84 17.65
CA SER A 146 -3.37 2.14 17.23
C SER A 146 -3.05 0.75 16.70
N VAL A 147 -3.84 -0.27 17.08
CA VAL A 147 -3.74 -1.60 16.47
C VAL A 147 -4.44 -1.57 15.12
N PRO A 148 -3.76 -1.91 14.01
CA PRO A 148 -4.43 -2.00 12.72
C PRO A 148 -5.44 -3.14 12.73
N ALA A 149 -6.72 -2.80 12.63
CA ALA A 149 -7.75 -3.75 12.26
C ALA A 149 -7.89 -3.71 10.73
N THR A 150 -7.49 -4.79 10.06
CA THR A 150 -7.71 -4.93 8.62
C THR A 150 -8.89 -5.86 8.38
N GLY A 151 -9.78 -5.45 7.49
CA GLY A 151 -10.90 -6.25 7.04
C GLY A 151 -11.04 -6.19 5.53
N TYR A 152 -9.93 -6.32 4.80
CA TYR A 152 -9.92 -6.16 3.33
C TYR A 152 -10.81 -7.20 2.64
N GLY A 153 -11.38 -6.84 1.50
CA GLY A 153 -12.25 -7.71 0.70
C GLY A 153 -13.66 -7.12 0.51
N PRO A 154 -14.58 -7.86 -0.14
CA PRO A 154 -15.93 -7.36 -0.40
C PRO A 154 -16.63 -6.89 0.88
N GLY A 155 -17.20 -5.68 0.82
CA GLY A 155 -17.91 -5.05 1.93
C GLY A 155 -17.01 -4.48 3.03
N SER A 156 -15.69 -4.36 2.80
CA SER A 156 -14.75 -3.84 3.80
C SER A 156 -15.06 -2.41 4.24
N ALA A 157 -15.69 -1.59 3.38
CA ALA A 157 -16.08 -0.22 3.74
C ALA A 157 -17.23 -0.14 4.78
N ARG A 158 -17.89 -1.26 5.09
CA ARG A 158 -19.00 -1.36 6.06
C ARG A 158 -18.62 -2.09 7.36
N ARG A 159 -17.35 -2.49 7.50
CA ARG A 159 -16.80 -3.17 8.69
C ARG A 159 -15.85 -2.24 9.41
#